data_AF-A0A2U0S7M7-F1
#
_entry.id   AF-A0A2U0S7M7-F1
#
_cell.length_a   1.000
_cell.length_b   1.000
_cell.length_c   1.000
_cell.angle_alpha   90.00
_cell.angle_beta   90.00
_cell.angle_gamma   90.00
#
_symmetry.space_group_name_H-M   'P 1'
#
loop_
_entity.id
_entity.type
_entity.pdbx_description
1 polymer ?
#
loop_
_entity_poly.entity_id
_entity_poly.type
_entity_poly.pdbx_seq_one_letter_code
_entity_poly.pdbx_strand_id
1 'polypeptide(L)'
;MFKVGCFKQFFCNIRLRGAPMTTQLKESLKNEVLEQCRRIAGSRQIVAACLFGPWVCGYADKKTDVNVLLVLDSFPLRINSYVETLDGFNVQVLAVNRLDFERDVNKSWFGEFFAEKLTFPYEPLENEEYLRRNELKIKKRTVLELLENLILEFPESSHDFLIEKEYFMYTVMRRRARVFPPITSSFLNMLNGNVAKQNIDSIMDGYLKALKELENENIVFPSDGYIKITRNHINAVKKRKLRLPLFLKSIQRRALPLLLSVFSESANQYIHDQRLLNKNNHKTNAEGLVSKLEDPNKHVLLPTPLGPVSLSDKSEVEEVARKIIPDGEFSKIKIKRFGGVLNDVFLLTITKNGEEQKFVVKQYLDWSNLKWLPLTIWSFGTTSFAVLGQSRLEKEYAINTYLRSKGFPVPTIFHISHQKRLIFEEFIEGKELVENIKRILASYNTPKDIALVKEVGRKIAEAHSLGVTLGDCKPENFLVTKDKVVFLDLEQATRDGNQAWDIAEFLYYAGHYSPPISSANAAGIIAENFIEGYLEAGGRKSNVKQAASAKYTKVFSVFTPPQVLFTISSICQKMGT
;
A
#
# COMPACT_ATOMS: atom_id res chain seq x y z
N MET A 1 34.23 -49.56 0.55
CA MET A 1 35.50 -49.77 1.26
C MET A 1 36.45 -48.67 0.80
N PHE A 2 36.84 -47.74 1.69
CA PHE A 2 37.93 -46.71 1.57
C PHE A 2 37.78 -45.62 0.47
N LYS A 3 38.11 -44.33 0.65
CA LYS A 3 38.61 -43.52 1.77
C LYS A 3 38.41 -42.03 1.42
N VAL A 4 38.20 -41.22 2.45
CA VAL A 4 38.22 -39.75 2.47
C VAL A 4 39.66 -39.21 2.32
N GLY A 5 39.87 -38.09 1.63
CA GLY A 5 41.10 -37.27 1.65
C GLY A 5 40.98 -36.04 0.72
N CYS A 6 40.72 -34.85 1.25
CA CYS A 6 41.72 -33.84 1.64
C CYS A 6 42.42 -33.17 0.44
N PHE A 7 41.99 -31.95 0.08
CA PHE A 7 42.85 -30.97 -0.59
C PHE A 7 42.61 -29.59 0.01
N LYS A 8 43.47 -29.26 0.98
CA LYS A 8 43.75 -27.90 1.46
C LYS A 8 45.02 -27.41 0.75
N GLN A 9 45.00 -26.13 0.39
CA GLN A 9 46.14 -25.19 0.32
C GLN A 9 46.96 -25.05 -0.98
N PHE A 10 47.29 -23.76 -1.24
CA PHE A 10 48.20 -23.11 -2.20
C PHE A 10 47.49 -22.43 -3.38
N PHE A 11 47.45 -21.09 -3.54
CA PHE A 11 48.48 -20.08 -3.28
C PHE A 11 47.98 -18.75 -2.68
N CYS A 12 48.95 -18.03 -2.12
CA CYS A 12 48.91 -16.84 -1.28
C CYS A 12 49.08 -15.54 -2.09
N ASN A 13 48.74 -14.42 -1.44
CA ASN A 13 49.24 -13.04 -1.66
C ASN A 13 48.77 -12.24 -2.88
N ILE A 14 47.66 -11.51 -2.71
CA ILE A 14 47.63 -10.07 -3.00
C ILE A 14 47.14 -9.34 -1.74
N ARG A 15 48.09 -8.72 -1.05
CA ARG A 15 47.90 -7.87 0.12
C ARG A 15 47.46 -6.48 -0.37
N LEU A 16 46.18 -6.28 -0.65
CA LEU A 16 45.63 -4.93 -0.81
C LEU A 16 45.30 -4.38 0.58
N ARG A 17 46.20 -3.51 1.04
CA ARG A 17 46.02 -2.66 2.22
C ARG A 17 44.79 -1.79 2.04
N GLY A 18 43.85 -1.95 2.97
CA GLY A 18 42.66 -1.11 3.10
C GLY A 18 41.79 -1.65 4.22
N ALA A 19 42.34 -1.83 5.42
CA ALA A 19 41.52 -2.10 6.61
C ALA A 19 40.67 -0.84 6.87
N PRO A 20 39.33 -0.91 6.86
CA PRO A 20 38.53 0.17 7.39
C PRO A 20 38.68 0.12 8.92
N MET A 21 39.38 1.09 9.49
CA MET A 21 39.31 1.35 10.92
C MET A 21 37.88 1.82 11.23
N THR A 22 37.03 0.93 11.72
CA THR A 22 35.88 1.32 12.53
C THR A 22 36.44 1.83 13.85
N THR A 23 36.66 3.14 13.95
CA THR A 23 37.04 3.80 15.20
C THR A 23 35.85 3.75 16.16
N GLN A 24 35.69 2.64 16.88
CA GLN A 24 34.81 2.60 18.05
C GLN A 24 35.33 3.58 19.11
N LEU A 25 34.43 4.30 19.77
CA LEU A 25 34.76 5.18 20.88
C LEU A 25 35.43 4.37 21.99
N LYS A 26 36.58 4.84 22.47
CA LYS A 26 37.28 4.21 23.59
C LYS A 26 36.42 4.30 24.85
N GLU A 27 36.47 3.26 25.68
CA GLU A 27 35.72 3.22 26.94
C GLU A 27 36.07 4.39 27.88
N SER A 28 37.32 4.85 27.85
CA SER A 28 37.75 6.05 28.59
C SER A 28 36.95 7.30 28.22
N LEU A 29 36.74 7.53 26.92
CA LEU A 29 35.99 8.69 26.44
C LEU A 29 34.49 8.57 26.80
N LYS A 30 33.92 7.37 26.79
CA LYS A 30 32.53 7.18 27.24
C LYS A 30 32.34 7.55 28.70
N ASN A 31 33.30 7.18 29.57
CA ASN A 31 33.28 7.56 30.97
C ASN A 31 33.38 9.08 31.16
N GLU A 32 34.24 9.76 30.40
CA GLU A 32 34.33 11.23 30.43
C GLU A 32 33.05 11.91 29.96
N VAL A 33 32.40 11.38 28.91
CA VAL A 33 31.10 11.86 28.45
C VAL A 33 30.03 11.69 29.52
N LEU A 34 30.03 10.55 30.24
CA LEU A 34 29.09 10.31 31.34
C LEU A 34 29.37 11.25 32.52
N GLU A 35 30.62 11.51 32.87
CA GLU A 35 30.99 12.53 33.86
C GLU A 35 30.51 13.93 33.45
N GLN A 36 30.62 14.28 32.16
CA GLN A 36 30.07 15.54 31.67
C GLN A 36 28.54 15.58 31.79
N CYS A 37 27.85 14.47 31.53
CA CYS A 37 26.41 14.38 31.78
C CYS A 37 26.07 14.60 33.26
N ARG A 38 26.86 14.07 34.19
CA ARG A 38 26.71 14.30 35.65
C ARG A 38 26.94 15.76 36.01
N ARG A 39 27.96 16.41 35.43
CA ARG A 39 28.20 17.86 35.61
C ARG A 39 27.01 18.70 35.12
N ILE A 40 26.46 18.39 33.95
CA ILE A 40 25.28 19.09 33.39
C ILE A 40 24.03 18.85 34.26
N ALA A 41 23.82 17.62 34.74
CA ALA A 41 22.69 17.27 35.59
C ALA A 41 22.72 18.05 36.93
N GLY A 42 23.93 18.23 37.50
CA GLY A 42 24.10 18.79 38.83
C GLY A 42 23.46 17.89 39.89
N SER A 43 22.55 18.44 40.71
CA SER A 43 21.79 17.64 41.69
C SER A 43 20.58 16.91 41.12
N ARG A 44 20.29 17.05 39.81
CA ARG A 44 19.13 16.43 39.17
C ARG A 44 19.40 14.97 38.86
N GLN A 45 18.36 14.15 38.94
CA GLN A 45 18.44 12.76 38.54
C GLN A 45 18.60 12.65 37.02
N ILE A 46 19.64 11.93 36.59
CA ILE A 46 19.74 11.43 35.22
C ILE A 46 18.76 10.28 35.08
N VAL A 47 17.75 10.46 34.22
CA VAL A 47 16.77 9.41 33.93
C VAL A 47 17.38 8.41 32.97
N ALA A 48 18.07 8.90 31.93
CA ALA A 48 18.84 8.09 30.99
C ALA A 48 19.82 8.97 30.20
N ALA A 49 20.85 8.34 29.64
CA ALA A 49 21.77 8.97 28.71
C ALA A 49 22.21 7.97 27.63
N CYS A 50 22.40 8.42 26.39
CA CYS A 50 22.93 7.58 25.32
C CYS A 50 23.71 8.37 24.27
N LEU A 51 24.69 7.71 23.66
CA LEU A 51 25.36 8.17 22.44
C LEU A 51 24.48 7.90 21.23
N PHE A 52 24.51 8.80 20.24
CA PHE A 52 23.86 8.58 18.95
C PHE A 52 24.66 9.19 17.78
N GLY A 53 24.27 8.87 16.56
CA GLY A 53 24.82 9.48 15.35
C GLY A 53 26.09 8.80 14.82
N PRO A 54 26.95 9.52 14.07
CA PRO A 54 28.00 8.94 13.24
C PRO A 54 28.96 7.98 13.93
N TRP A 55 29.29 8.25 15.20
CA TRP A 55 30.21 7.42 15.99
C TRP A 55 29.61 6.07 16.31
N VAL A 56 28.33 6.04 16.71
CA VAL A 56 27.61 4.79 16.99
C VAL A 56 27.36 4.00 15.70
N CYS A 57 27.05 4.71 14.61
CA CYS A 57 26.82 4.08 13.30
C CYS A 57 28.12 3.63 12.59
N GLY A 58 29.29 3.88 13.19
CA GLY A 58 30.58 3.36 12.72
C GLY A 58 31.19 4.07 11.51
N TYR A 59 30.68 5.24 11.10
CA TYR A 59 31.17 5.99 9.93
C TYR A 59 31.81 7.35 10.27
N ALA A 60 31.94 7.67 11.55
CA ALA A 60 32.59 8.90 12.01
C ALA A 60 34.09 8.97 11.69
N ASP A 61 34.62 10.20 11.65
CA ASP A 61 36.05 10.47 11.72
C ASP A 61 36.37 11.40 12.90
N LYS A 62 37.67 11.69 13.13
CA LYS A 62 38.11 12.54 14.25
C LYS A 62 37.58 13.97 14.21
N LYS A 63 37.03 14.44 13.09
CA LYS A 63 36.44 15.78 12.94
C LYS A 63 34.93 15.78 13.15
N THR A 64 34.35 14.64 13.52
CA THR A 64 32.91 14.50 13.76
C THR A 64 32.62 14.58 15.25
N ASP A 65 31.65 15.41 15.61
CA ASP A 65 31.22 15.58 16.99
C ASP A 65 30.61 14.28 17.57
N VAL A 66 30.87 14.04 18.86
CA VAL A 66 30.22 12.98 19.64
C VAL A 66 28.89 13.51 20.14
N ASN A 67 27.78 12.87 19.76
CA ASN A 67 26.44 13.34 20.11
C ASN A 67 25.84 12.51 21.23
N VAL A 68 25.27 13.19 22.22
CA VAL A 68 24.72 12.58 23.44
C VAL A 68 23.31 13.07 23.66
N LEU A 69 22.37 12.17 23.91
CA LEU A 69 21.05 12.51 24.43
C LEU A 69 21.07 12.31 25.94
N LEU A 70 20.70 13.36 26.69
CA LEU A 70 20.63 13.34 28.15
C LEU A 70 19.19 13.65 28.59
N VAL A 71 18.53 12.68 29.23
CA VAL A 71 17.17 12.84 29.77
C VAL A 71 17.28 13.10 31.27
N LEU A 72 16.81 14.27 31.70
CA LEU A 72 16.88 14.72 33.08
C LEU A 72 15.50 14.83 33.70
N ASP A 73 15.38 14.42 34.96
CA ASP A 73 14.17 14.69 35.73
C ASP A 73 14.16 16.14 36.23
N SER A 74 12.97 16.74 36.26
CA SER A 74 12.77 18.11 36.79
C SER A 74 13.70 19.17 36.18
N PHE A 75 14.04 19.05 34.89
CA PHE A 75 14.89 20.00 34.17
C PHE A 75 14.12 21.29 33.78
N PRO A 76 14.47 22.46 34.33
CA PRO A 76 13.66 23.68 34.21
C PRO A 76 13.77 24.36 32.85
N LEU A 77 14.92 24.24 32.18
CA LEU A 77 15.10 24.76 30.82
C LEU A 77 14.26 23.97 29.80
N ARG A 78 13.72 22.81 30.20
CA ARG A 78 12.99 21.84 29.39
C ARG A 78 13.83 21.20 28.29
N ILE A 79 14.53 21.99 27.50
CA ILE A 79 15.42 21.58 26.42
C ILE A 79 16.63 22.52 26.43
N ASN A 80 17.84 21.97 26.35
CA ASN A 80 19.05 22.76 26.13
C ASN A 80 20.10 21.91 25.40
N SER A 81 21.12 22.57 24.85
CA SER A 81 22.27 21.90 24.28
C SER A 81 23.57 22.48 24.86
N TYR A 82 24.56 21.61 25.00
CA TYR A 82 25.87 21.92 25.59
C TYR A 82 26.95 21.39 24.66
N VAL A 83 28.01 22.17 24.46
CA VAL A 83 29.17 21.76 23.68
C VAL A 83 30.42 21.91 24.53
N GLU A 84 31.20 20.83 24.65
CA GLU A 84 32.49 20.82 25.34
C GLU A 84 33.51 20.02 24.53
N THR A 85 34.80 20.35 24.63
CA THR A 85 35.86 19.54 24.03
C THR A 85 36.43 18.59 25.08
N LEU A 86 36.31 17.28 24.86
CA LEU A 86 36.84 16.20 25.71
C LEU A 86 37.82 15.35 24.90
N ASP A 87 39.04 15.16 25.41
CA ASP A 87 40.07 14.34 24.75
C ASP A 87 40.35 14.72 23.28
N GLY A 88 40.18 16.00 22.93
CA GLY A 88 40.33 16.52 21.57
C GLY A 88 39.14 16.26 20.65
N PHE A 89 38.04 15.71 21.16
CA PHE A 89 36.77 15.56 20.47
C PHE A 89 35.76 16.59 20.96
N ASN A 90 34.98 17.16 20.05
CA ASN A 90 33.83 17.96 20.45
C ASN A 90 32.69 17.03 20.85
N VAL A 91 32.12 17.25 22.02
CA VAL A 91 30.99 16.50 22.57
C VAL A 91 29.81 17.45 22.66
N GLN A 92 28.73 17.08 21.96
CA GLN A 92 27.47 17.80 21.98
C GLN A 92 26.45 17.02 22.82
N VAL A 93 26.01 17.61 23.93
CA VAL A 93 25.02 17.03 24.84
C VAL A 93 23.69 17.73 24.67
N LEU A 94 22.72 16.99 24.12
CA LEU A 94 21.33 17.40 23.98
C LEU A 94 20.55 17.01 25.24
N ALA A 95 20.26 17.98 26.10
CA ALA A 95 19.54 17.76 27.36
C ALA A 95 18.03 18.03 27.21
N VAL A 96 17.20 17.12 27.71
CA VAL A 96 15.74 17.23 27.66
C VAL A 96 15.09 16.79 28.98
N ASN A 97 14.03 17.49 29.37
CA ASN A 97 13.19 17.13 30.50
C ASN A 97 12.44 15.82 30.21
N ARG A 98 12.41 14.91 31.18
CA ARG A 98 11.72 13.62 31.09
C ARG A 98 10.30 13.70 30.53
N LEU A 99 9.47 14.61 31.05
CA LEU A 99 8.07 14.73 30.65
C LEU A 99 7.93 15.18 29.20
N ASP A 100 8.85 16.04 28.74
CA ASP A 100 8.91 16.54 27.38
C ASP A 100 9.39 15.45 26.41
N PHE A 101 10.40 14.67 26.80
CA PHE A 101 10.88 13.50 26.07
C PHE A 101 9.79 12.43 25.93
N GLU A 102 9.17 12.00 27.04
CA GLU A 102 8.10 11.00 27.02
C GLU A 102 6.88 11.50 26.21
N ARG A 103 6.59 12.81 26.23
CA ARG A 103 5.53 13.39 25.40
C ARG A 103 5.89 13.34 23.91
N ASP A 104 7.15 13.56 23.54
CA ASP A 104 7.62 13.39 22.16
C ASP A 104 7.54 11.92 21.70
N VAL A 105 7.99 11.00 22.55
CA VAL A 105 7.86 9.55 22.34
C VAL A 105 6.41 9.13 22.10
N ASN A 106 5.47 9.60 22.92
CA ASN A 106 4.08 9.16 22.85
C ASN A 106 3.27 9.90 21.77
N LYS A 107 3.50 11.20 21.57
CA LYS A 107 2.61 12.08 20.78
C LYS A 107 3.30 12.85 19.63
N SER A 108 4.59 12.61 19.38
CA SER A 108 5.39 13.36 18.39
C SER A 108 5.36 14.87 18.63
N TRP A 109 5.38 15.27 19.90
CA TRP A 109 5.18 16.65 20.34
C TRP A 109 6.20 17.63 19.74
N PHE A 110 7.46 17.21 19.60
CA PHE A 110 8.53 17.95 18.95
C PHE A 110 8.79 17.47 17.52
N GLY A 111 7.78 16.88 16.87
CA GLY A 111 7.98 16.25 15.56
C GLY A 111 8.97 15.08 15.62
N GLU A 112 9.07 14.40 16.77
CA GLU A 112 9.99 13.29 17.01
C GLU A 112 11.47 13.66 17.09
N PHE A 113 11.82 14.95 17.26
CA PHE A 113 13.21 15.39 17.29
C PHE A 113 14.09 14.62 18.28
N PHE A 114 13.59 14.32 19.49
CA PHE A 114 14.31 13.53 20.48
C PHE A 114 14.04 12.04 20.33
N ALA A 115 12.78 11.66 20.08
CA ALA A 115 12.38 10.27 19.89
C ALA A 115 13.17 9.60 18.75
N GLU A 116 13.48 10.34 17.69
CA GLU A 116 14.29 9.89 16.56
C GLU A 116 15.64 9.31 16.99
N LYS A 117 16.25 9.85 18.04
CA LYS A 117 17.58 9.42 18.49
C LYS A 117 17.60 7.98 18.99
N LEU A 118 16.42 7.44 19.34
CA LEU A 118 16.24 6.03 19.68
C LEU A 118 15.71 5.17 18.53
N THR A 119 15.35 5.77 17.39
CA THR A 119 14.84 5.01 16.22
C THR A 119 15.95 4.44 15.34
N PHE A 120 17.17 4.96 15.48
CA PHE A 120 18.38 4.53 14.79
C PHE A 120 19.42 4.01 15.80
N PRO A 121 20.57 3.46 15.38
CA PRO A 121 21.56 2.93 16.32
C PRO A 121 21.97 3.98 17.37
N TYR A 122 21.88 3.57 18.63
CA TYR A 122 22.31 4.34 19.80
C TYR A 122 23.03 3.39 20.77
N GLU A 123 23.89 3.96 21.61
CA GLU A 123 24.62 3.22 22.65
C GLU A 123 24.22 3.78 24.03
N PRO A 124 23.56 2.99 24.88
CA PRO A 124 23.23 3.41 26.25
C PRO A 124 24.47 3.75 27.08
N LEU A 125 24.42 4.86 27.78
CA LEU A 125 25.41 5.25 28.81
C LEU A 125 24.82 5.11 30.22
N GLU A 126 23.52 5.38 30.37
CA GLU A 126 22.79 5.29 31.64
C GLU A 126 21.35 4.83 31.38
N ASN A 127 20.87 3.88 32.19
CA ASN A 127 19.51 3.34 32.18
C ASN A 127 19.03 2.82 30.80
N GLU A 128 19.68 1.74 30.31
CA GLU A 128 19.31 1.09 29.05
C GLU A 128 17.84 0.66 29.01
N GLU A 129 17.29 0.14 30.12
CA GLU A 129 15.91 -0.36 30.15
C GLU A 129 14.90 0.76 29.81
N TYR A 130 15.09 1.96 30.34
CA TYR A 130 14.25 3.12 30.01
C TYR A 130 14.34 3.49 28.52
N LEU A 131 15.54 3.47 27.94
CA LEU A 131 15.75 3.80 26.52
C LEU A 131 15.08 2.75 25.63
N ARG A 132 15.32 1.46 25.89
CA ARG A 132 14.73 0.34 25.14
C ARG A 132 13.21 0.32 25.20
N ARG A 133 12.63 0.62 26.38
CA ARG A 133 11.18 0.73 26.56
C ARG A 133 10.58 1.86 25.72
N ASN A 134 11.26 3.01 25.64
CA ASN A 134 10.78 4.14 24.84
C ASN A 134 11.01 3.90 23.32
N GLU A 135 12.12 3.29 22.92
CA GLU A 135 12.35 2.82 21.55
C GLU A 135 11.19 1.94 21.06
N LEU A 136 10.80 0.94 21.86
CA LEU A 136 9.72 0.02 21.54
C LEU A 136 8.38 0.75 21.35
N LYS A 137 8.05 1.70 22.24
CA LYS A 137 6.85 2.54 22.11
C LYS A 137 6.84 3.33 20.80
N ILE A 138 7.97 3.94 20.42
CA ILE A 138 8.09 4.71 19.18
C ILE A 138 7.87 3.77 17.99
N LYS A 139 8.61 2.66 17.91
CA LYS A 139 8.55 1.74 16.76
C LYS A 139 7.18 1.12 16.61
N LYS A 140 6.53 0.70 17.70
CA LYS A 140 5.15 0.18 17.68
C LYS A 140 4.15 1.19 17.15
N ARG A 141 4.18 2.43 17.67
CA ARG A 141 3.32 3.51 17.17
C ARG A 141 3.55 3.74 15.67
N THR A 142 4.80 3.82 15.26
CA THR A 142 5.16 4.06 13.87
C THR A 142 4.70 2.93 12.96
N VAL A 143 4.88 1.66 13.34
CA VAL A 143 4.37 0.51 12.57
C VAL A 143 2.85 0.61 12.41
N LEU A 144 2.11 0.91 13.48
CA LEU A 144 0.67 1.12 13.42
C LEU A 144 0.28 2.23 12.43
N GLU A 145 0.92 3.41 12.53
CA GLU A 145 0.66 4.52 11.63
C GLU A 145 0.98 4.16 10.16
N LEU A 146 2.04 3.38 9.91
CA LEU A 146 2.39 2.92 8.56
C LEU A 146 1.38 1.90 8.00
N LEU A 147 0.91 0.96 8.82
CA LEU A 147 -0.15 0.02 8.45
C LEU A 147 -1.47 0.74 8.16
N GLU A 148 -1.87 1.70 9.00
CA GLU A 148 -3.07 2.50 8.77
C GLU A 148 -2.97 3.26 7.43
N ASN A 149 -1.81 3.86 7.13
CA ASN A 149 -1.59 4.53 5.85
C ASN A 149 -1.73 3.56 4.65
N LEU A 150 -1.14 2.36 4.73
CA LEU A 150 -1.29 1.34 3.68
C LEU A 150 -2.75 0.94 3.47
N ILE A 151 -3.52 0.73 4.54
CA ILE A 151 -4.96 0.39 4.45
C ILE A 151 -5.76 1.54 3.83
N LEU A 152 -5.41 2.78 4.13
CA LEU A 152 -6.14 3.95 3.65
C LEU A 152 -5.84 4.25 2.17
N GLU A 153 -4.60 4.01 1.75
CA GLU A 153 -4.15 4.15 0.35
C GLU A 153 -4.65 2.99 -0.51
N PHE A 154 -4.64 1.76 0.01
CA PHE A 154 -5.03 0.54 -0.68
C PHE A 154 -6.06 -0.28 0.13
N PRO A 155 -7.31 0.20 0.26
CA PRO A 155 -8.34 -0.41 1.10
C PRO A 155 -8.81 -1.81 0.69
N GLU A 156 -8.68 -2.19 -0.58
CA GLU A 156 -9.06 -3.52 -1.07
C GLU A 156 -7.86 -4.46 -1.13
N SER A 157 -6.69 -3.99 -1.58
CA SER A 157 -5.47 -4.79 -1.63
C SER A 157 -4.83 -5.04 -0.27
N SER A 158 -5.16 -4.24 0.76
CA SER A 158 -4.62 -4.42 2.12
C SER A 158 -4.92 -5.78 2.76
N HIS A 159 -5.94 -6.50 2.26
CA HIS A 159 -6.24 -7.87 2.67
C HIS A 159 -5.19 -8.90 2.18
N ASP A 160 -4.50 -8.59 1.08
CA ASP A 160 -3.65 -9.52 0.35
C ASP A 160 -2.16 -9.17 0.44
N PHE A 161 -1.81 -8.00 1.00
CA PHE A 161 -0.42 -7.58 1.16
C PHE A 161 0.46 -8.61 1.87
N LEU A 162 1.64 -8.80 1.29
CA LEU A 162 2.80 -9.45 1.88
C LEU A 162 3.82 -8.35 2.18
N ILE A 163 3.99 -8.02 3.47
CA ILE A 163 4.85 -6.90 3.89
C ILE A 163 6.15 -7.46 4.46
N GLU A 164 7.28 -7.12 3.86
CA GLU A 164 8.61 -7.41 4.42
C GLU A 164 8.87 -6.51 5.63
N LYS A 165 9.58 -7.01 6.64
CA LYS A 165 9.71 -6.32 7.93
C LYS A 165 10.51 -5.01 7.79
N GLU A 166 11.42 -4.98 6.84
CA GLU A 166 12.28 -3.87 6.47
C GLU A 166 11.48 -2.68 5.90
N TYR A 167 10.25 -2.92 5.40
CA TYR A 167 9.34 -1.88 4.93
C TYR A 167 9.22 -0.71 5.93
N PHE A 168 9.07 -1.03 7.22
CA PHE A 168 8.83 -0.01 8.24
C PHE A 168 10.05 0.90 8.43
N MET A 169 11.24 0.31 8.49
CA MET A 169 12.50 1.04 8.59
C MET A 169 12.71 1.96 7.38
N TYR A 170 12.64 1.41 6.17
CA TYR A 170 12.88 2.18 4.95
C TYR A 170 11.83 3.27 4.74
N THR A 171 10.57 3.00 5.10
CA THR A 171 9.50 4.01 5.01
C THR A 171 9.76 5.18 5.95
N VAL A 172 10.21 4.94 7.18
CA VAL A 172 10.55 6.01 8.13
C VAL A 172 11.72 6.85 7.61
N MET A 173 12.80 6.21 7.16
CA MET A 173 13.97 6.90 6.61
C MET A 173 13.56 7.79 5.41
N ARG A 174 12.79 7.23 4.46
CA ARG A 174 12.40 7.98 3.26
C ARG A 174 11.41 9.10 3.56
N ARG A 175 10.44 8.90 4.47
CA ARG A 175 9.52 9.96 4.90
C ARG A 175 10.28 11.11 5.55
N ARG A 176 11.22 10.82 6.44
CA ARG A 176 12.04 11.85 7.10
C ARG A 176 12.96 12.57 6.13
N ALA A 177 13.61 11.84 5.22
CA ALA A 177 14.44 12.44 4.18
C ALA A 177 13.66 13.38 3.23
N ARG A 178 12.37 13.10 2.98
CA ARG A 178 11.50 14.00 2.20
C ARG A 178 11.12 15.27 2.97
N VAL A 179 10.88 15.16 4.28
CA VAL A 179 10.52 16.29 5.14
C VAL A 179 11.74 17.16 5.44
N PHE A 180 12.90 16.55 5.64
CA PHE A 180 14.16 17.24 5.94
C PHE A 180 15.32 16.65 5.12
N PRO A 181 15.49 17.07 3.85
CA PRO A 181 16.51 16.53 2.94
C PRO A 181 17.94 16.40 3.49
N PRO A 182 18.47 17.30 4.35
CA PRO A 182 19.84 17.17 4.86
C PRO A 182 20.14 15.86 5.60
N ILE A 183 19.16 15.21 6.23
CA ILE A 183 19.34 13.93 6.94
C ILE A 183 19.65 12.75 6.00
N THR A 184 19.41 12.91 4.70
CA THR A 184 19.64 11.85 3.70
C THR A 184 21.08 11.37 3.72
N SER A 185 22.04 12.27 3.94
CA SER A 185 23.46 11.90 4.03
C SER A 185 23.75 10.96 5.21
N SER A 186 23.11 11.19 6.36
CA SER A 186 23.22 10.34 7.53
C SER A 186 22.74 8.91 7.22
N PHE A 187 21.58 8.79 6.55
CA PHE A 187 21.04 7.48 6.14
C PHE A 187 21.94 6.78 5.12
N LEU A 188 22.40 7.49 4.09
CA LEU A 188 23.29 6.92 3.09
C LEU A 188 24.61 6.47 3.70
N ASN A 189 25.22 7.24 4.62
CA ASN A 189 26.45 6.84 5.30
C ASN A 189 26.22 5.61 6.19
N MET A 190 25.13 5.59 6.96
CA MET A 190 24.78 4.49 7.87
C MET A 190 24.50 3.18 7.13
N LEU A 191 23.96 3.25 5.91
CA LEU A 191 23.59 2.10 5.08
C LEU A 191 24.66 1.74 4.03
N ASN A 192 25.87 2.29 4.12
CA ASN A 192 26.92 2.05 3.14
C ASN A 192 27.97 1.03 3.62
N GLY A 193 28.50 0.26 2.67
CA GLY A 193 29.67 -0.60 2.86
C GLY A 193 29.57 -1.56 4.04
N ASN A 194 30.66 -1.68 4.79
CA ASN A 194 30.83 -2.71 5.82
C ASN A 194 30.02 -2.45 7.12
N VAL A 195 29.52 -1.23 7.33
CA VAL A 195 28.74 -0.88 8.54
C VAL A 195 27.23 -1.09 8.34
N ALA A 196 26.78 -1.19 7.08
CA ALA A 196 25.35 -1.26 6.72
C ALA A 196 24.62 -2.40 7.44
N LYS A 197 25.16 -3.61 7.38
CA LYS A 197 24.53 -4.79 7.97
C LYS A 197 24.33 -4.65 9.48
N GLN A 198 25.38 -4.25 10.20
CA GLN A 198 25.31 -4.05 11.65
C GLN A 198 24.29 -2.98 12.03
N ASN A 199 24.24 -1.88 11.28
CA ASN A 199 23.28 -0.81 11.52
C ASN A 199 21.84 -1.25 11.24
N ILE A 200 21.61 -1.96 10.14
CA ILE A 200 20.29 -2.53 9.80
C ILE A 200 19.83 -3.50 10.89
N ASP A 201 20.69 -4.46 11.30
CA ASP A 201 20.34 -5.45 12.33
C ASP A 201 19.98 -4.77 13.65
N SER A 202 20.74 -3.74 14.06
CA SER A 202 20.47 -2.94 15.26
C SER A 202 19.14 -2.19 15.18
N ILE A 203 18.82 -1.58 14.04
CA ILE A 203 17.54 -0.88 13.84
C ILE A 203 16.39 -1.90 13.84
N MET A 204 16.57 -3.03 13.18
CA MET A 204 15.52 -4.02 12.98
C MET A 204 15.13 -4.72 14.29
N ASP A 205 16.05 -4.93 15.25
CA ASP A 205 15.73 -5.55 16.56
C ASP A 205 14.51 -4.90 17.23
N GLY A 206 14.48 -3.57 17.34
CA GLY A 206 13.34 -2.86 17.92
C GLY A 206 12.05 -2.96 17.09
N TYR A 207 12.15 -3.05 15.75
CA TYR A 207 10.97 -3.23 14.89
C TYR A 207 10.41 -4.65 15.01
N LEU A 208 11.28 -5.66 15.12
CA LEU A 208 10.87 -7.05 15.33
C LEU A 208 10.13 -7.21 16.67
N LYS A 209 10.63 -6.58 17.73
CA LYS A 209 9.94 -6.54 19.04
C LYS A 209 8.58 -5.84 18.95
N ALA A 210 8.51 -4.70 18.26
CA ALA A 210 7.26 -4.00 18.03
C ALA A 210 6.24 -4.83 17.24
N LEU A 211 6.68 -5.51 16.17
CA LEU A 211 5.83 -6.41 15.40
C LEU A 211 5.32 -7.59 16.23
N LYS A 212 6.13 -8.12 17.15
CA LYS A 212 5.70 -9.19 18.06
C LYS A 212 4.60 -8.73 19.02
N GLU A 213 4.69 -7.51 19.57
CA GLU A 213 3.59 -6.97 20.37
C GLU A 213 2.31 -6.78 19.56
N LEU A 214 2.42 -6.31 18.31
CA LEU A 214 1.28 -6.12 17.42
C LEU A 214 0.66 -7.45 16.96
N GLU A 215 1.46 -8.50 16.87
CA GLU A 215 0.98 -9.88 16.67
C GLU A 215 0.15 -10.33 17.88
N ASN A 216 0.65 -10.12 19.09
CA ASN A 216 -0.07 -10.44 20.34
C ASN A 216 -1.38 -9.63 20.47
N GLU A 217 -1.43 -8.43 19.92
CA GLU A 217 -2.63 -7.58 19.84
C GLU A 217 -3.58 -7.93 18.69
N ASN A 218 -3.28 -8.98 17.90
CA ASN A 218 -4.07 -9.43 16.76
C ASN A 218 -4.25 -8.33 15.68
N ILE A 219 -3.22 -7.50 15.49
CA ILE A 219 -3.17 -6.44 14.48
C ILE A 219 -2.48 -6.94 13.21
N VAL A 220 -1.42 -7.72 13.38
CA VAL A 220 -0.69 -8.38 12.29
C VAL A 220 -0.49 -9.86 12.59
N PHE A 221 -0.11 -10.63 11.58
CA PHE A 221 0.30 -12.02 11.75
C PHE A 221 1.40 -12.39 10.74
N PRO A 222 2.34 -13.28 11.10
CA PRO A 222 3.36 -13.76 10.17
C PRO A 222 2.78 -14.74 9.13
N SER A 223 3.29 -14.69 7.90
CA SER A 223 2.97 -15.61 6.81
C SER A 223 4.17 -15.76 5.87
N ASP A 224 4.78 -16.94 5.80
CA ASP A 224 5.86 -17.26 4.84
C ASP A 224 7.01 -16.24 4.79
N GLY A 225 7.44 -15.74 5.94
CA GLY A 225 8.51 -14.72 6.04
C GLY A 225 8.01 -13.27 5.96
N TYR A 226 6.77 -13.05 5.56
CA TYR A 226 6.11 -11.75 5.49
C TYR A 226 5.23 -11.46 6.72
N ILE A 227 4.83 -10.21 6.85
CA ILE A 227 3.80 -9.73 7.77
C ILE A 227 2.52 -9.46 6.97
N LYS A 228 1.40 -9.95 7.47
CA LYS A 228 0.05 -9.66 6.94
C LYS A 228 -0.77 -8.89 7.98
N ILE A 229 -1.73 -8.12 7.50
CA ILE A 229 -2.64 -7.32 8.34
C ILE A 229 -3.90 -8.13 8.65
N THR A 230 -4.37 -8.13 9.89
CA THR A 230 -5.60 -8.86 10.24
C THR A 230 -6.84 -8.17 9.65
N ARG A 231 -7.82 -8.96 9.23
CA ARG A 231 -9.10 -8.44 8.70
C ARG A 231 -9.81 -7.51 9.69
N ASN A 232 -9.72 -7.82 10.99
CA ASN A 232 -10.31 -7.00 12.04
C ASN A 232 -9.70 -5.60 12.09
N HIS A 233 -8.38 -5.51 12.00
CA HIS A 233 -7.68 -4.21 11.98
C HIS A 233 -8.01 -3.41 10.72
N ILE A 234 -7.97 -4.05 9.53
CA ILE A 234 -8.36 -3.40 8.26
C ILE A 234 -9.77 -2.79 8.36
N ASN A 235 -10.74 -3.59 8.83
CA ASN A 235 -12.13 -3.15 8.98
C ASN A 235 -12.27 -2.00 9.98
N ALA A 236 -11.52 -2.03 11.09
CA ALA A 236 -11.53 -0.96 12.09
C ALA A 236 -11.01 0.37 11.50
N VAL A 237 -9.94 0.33 10.71
CA VAL A 237 -9.37 1.51 10.04
C VAL A 237 -10.32 2.06 8.97
N LYS A 238 -10.89 1.20 8.10
CA LYS A 238 -11.88 1.60 7.09
C LYS A 238 -13.10 2.29 7.71
N LYS A 239 -13.59 1.81 8.87
CA LYS A 239 -14.70 2.45 9.60
C LYS A 239 -14.35 3.82 10.20
N ARG A 240 -13.10 4.03 10.63
CA ARG A 240 -12.63 5.33 11.15
C ARG A 240 -12.53 6.40 10.06
N LYS A 241 -12.16 6.01 8.82
CA LYS A 241 -12.10 6.91 7.64
C LYS A 241 -13.40 7.70 7.40
N LEU A 242 -14.55 7.11 7.74
CA LEU A 242 -15.87 7.73 7.60
C LEU A 242 -16.14 8.85 8.64
N ARG A 243 -15.26 9.06 9.63
CA ARG A 243 -15.56 9.90 10.80
C ARG A 243 -14.81 11.22 10.95
N LEU A 244 -13.67 11.53 10.30
CA LEU A 244 -13.00 12.88 10.26
C LEU A 244 -11.61 12.78 9.55
N PRO A 245 -10.99 13.91 9.13
CA PRO A 245 -9.89 13.92 8.17
C PRO A 245 -8.57 13.40 8.74
N LEU A 246 -7.86 12.73 7.83
CA LEU A 246 -6.55 12.12 7.95
C LEU A 246 -5.56 12.98 8.74
N PHE A 247 -4.84 12.30 9.62
CA PHE A 247 -3.78 12.74 10.50
C PHE A 247 -2.82 13.80 9.90
N LEU A 248 -3.26 15.05 9.88
CA LEU A 248 -2.37 16.19 10.05
C LEU A 248 -1.96 16.21 11.53
N LYS A 249 -1.06 15.32 11.95
CA LYS A 249 -0.19 15.65 13.09
C LYS A 249 0.74 16.76 12.59
N SER A 250 0.17 17.96 12.53
CA SER A 250 0.91 19.20 12.48
C SER A 250 1.95 19.13 13.59
N ILE A 251 3.22 19.35 13.27
CA ILE A 251 4.18 19.82 14.27
C ILE A 251 3.44 20.91 15.04
N GLN A 252 3.24 20.71 16.34
CA GLN A 252 2.49 21.69 17.09
C GLN A 252 3.24 23.01 16.99
N ARG A 253 2.62 24.06 16.42
CA ARG A 253 3.25 25.38 16.28
C ARG A 253 3.84 25.90 17.61
N ARG A 254 3.30 25.42 18.73
CA ARG A 254 3.77 25.71 20.11
C ARG A 254 5.12 25.07 20.47
N ALA A 255 5.55 24.02 19.78
CA ALA A 255 6.82 23.32 20.02
C ALA A 255 8.00 23.91 19.22
N LEU A 256 7.71 24.64 18.13
CA LEU A 256 8.72 25.21 17.24
C LEU A 256 9.72 26.17 17.94
N PRO A 257 9.31 27.09 18.83
CA PRO A 257 10.25 28.00 19.49
C PRO A 257 11.25 27.27 20.40
N LEU A 258 10.81 26.20 21.08
CA LEU A 258 11.66 25.37 21.94
C LEU A 258 12.69 24.55 21.13
N LEU A 259 12.37 24.22 19.89
CA LEU A 259 13.28 23.50 19.00
C LEU A 259 14.31 24.43 18.36
N LEU A 260 13.94 25.66 18.02
CA LEU A 260 14.85 26.61 17.35
C LEU A 260 16.14 26.86 18.15
N SER A 261 16.07 26.86 19.48
CA SER A 261 17.26 27.04 20.35
C SER A 261 18.27 25.91 20.24
N VAL A 262 17.88 24.73 19.75
CA VAL A 262 18.77 23.56 19.65
C VAL A 262 18.94 23.08 18.20
N PHE A 263 18.08 23.54 17.30
CA PHE A 263 18.14 23.20 15.89
C PHE A 263 19.40 23.77 15.21
N SER A 264 19.84 24.97 15.58
CA SER A 264 21.09 25.56 15.09
C SER A 264 22.31 24.71 15.47
N GLU A 265 22.29 24.10 16.65
CA GLU A 265 23.40 23.27 17.12
C GLU A 265 23.38 21.88 16.48
N SER A 266 22.20 21.35 16.14
CA SER A 266 22.08 20.11 15.36
C SER A 266 22.49 20.27 13.89
N ALA A 267 22.56 21.51 13.38
CA ALA A 267 22.99 21.81 12.02
C ALA A 267 24.42 21.30 11.73
N ASN A 268 25.31 21.36 12.72
CA ASN A 268 26.69 20.91 12.60
C ASN A 268 26.78 19.41 12.28
N GLN A 269 25.94 18.59 12.91
CA GLN A 269 25.86 17.16 12.62
C GLN A 269 25.58 16.90 11.14
N TYR A 270 24.61 17.60 10.54
CA TYR A 270 24.25 17.41 9.14
C TYR A 270 25.35 17.90 8.17
N ILE A 271 26.06 18.98 8.53
CA ILE A 271 27.23 19.45 7.79
C ILE A 271 28.33 18.37 7.79
N HIS A 272 28.58 17.75 8.95
CA HIS A 272 29.52 16.64 9.05
C HIS A 272 29.08 15.43 8.23
N ASP A 273 27.80 15.06 8.27
CA ASP A 273 27.27 13.94 7.48
C ASP A 273 27.40 14.17 5.97
N GLN A 274 27.12 15.39 5.48
CA GLN A 274 27.34 15.76 4.08
C GLN A 274 28.83 15.71 3.71
N ARG A 275 29.72 16.21 4.56
CA ARG A 275 31.17 16.14 4.36
C ARG A 275 31.64 14.69 4.23
N LEU A 276 31.19 13.81 5.13
CA LEU A 276 31.55 12.39 5.13
C LEU A 276 31.02 11.67 3.88
N LEU A 277 29.80 11.98 3.44
CA LEU A 277 29.24 11.42 2.21
C LEU A 277 30.03 11.87 0.98
N ASN A 278 30.33 13.17 0.86
CA ASN A 278 31.08 13.73 -0.28
C ASN A 278 32.53 13.24 -0.36
N LYS A 279 33.14 12.92 0.78
CA LYS A 279 34.46 12.29 0.82
C LYS A 279 34.42 10.88 0.22
N ASN A 280 33.31 10.18 0.39
CA ASN A 280 33.13 8.81 -0.08
C ASN A 280 32.50 8.72 -1.48
N ASN A 281 31.82 9.78 -1.96
CA ASN A 281 31.11 9.81 -3.24
C ASN A 281 31.37 11.12 -3.99
N HIS A 282 31.84 11.04 -5.24
CA HIS A 282 32.04 12.20 -6.11
C HIS A 282 30.72 13.01 -6.27
N LYS A 283 30.80 14.32 -5.96
CA LYS A 283 29.76 15.38 -6.00
C LYS A 283 28.38 14.97 -6.54
N THR A 284 27.38 14.90 -5.65
CA THR A 284 25.96 14.83 -6.07
C THR A 284 25.11 15.93 -5.42
N ASN A 285 24.19 16.53 -6.20
CA ASN A 285 23.24 17.53 -5.74
C ASN A 285 22.24 16.95 -4.73
N ALA A 286 21.84 17.73 -3.72
CA ALA A 286 21.00 17.29 -2.60
C ALA A 286 19.63 16.74 -3.01
N GLU A 287 19.00 17.28 -4.06
CA GLU A 287 17.69 16.81 -4.54
C GLU A 287 17.73 15.43 -5.22
N GLY A 288 18.92 14.98 -5.64
CA GLY A 288 19.14 13.63 -6.19
C GLY A 288 19.57 12.58 -5.16
N LEU A 289 19.70 12.94 -3.88
CA LEU A 289 20.15 11.99 -2.85
C LEU A 289 19.00 11.15 -2.29
N VAL A 290 17.80 11.73 -2.14
CA VAL A 290 16.63 11.00 -1.60
C VAL A 290 16.24 9.83 -2.50
N SER A 291 16.43 9.95 -3.82
CA SER A 291 16.18 8.86 -4.78
C SER A 291 17.21 7.73 -4.70
N LYS A 292 18.36 7.94 -4.04
CA LYS A 292 19.34 6.87 -3.75
C LYS A 292 18.95 6.02 -2.54
N LEU A 293 18.02 6.48 -1.71
CA LEU A 293 17.49 5.67 -0.61
C LEU A 293 16.65 4.53 -1.18
N GLU A 294 16.61 3.42 -0.44
CA GLU A 294 15.80 2.26 -0.78
C GLU A 294 14.32 2.66 -0.95
N ASP A 295 13.66 2.08 -1.96
CA ASP A 295 12.25 2.36 -2.22
C ASP A 295 11.38 1.43 -1.35
N PRO A 296 10.64 1.95 -0.35
CA PRO A 296 9.87 1.10 0.56
C PRO A 296 8.78 0.32 -0.16
N ASN A 297 8.30 0.80 -1.30
CA ASN A 297 7.30 0.09 -2.09
C ASN A 297 7.81 -1.26 -2.62
N LYS A 298 9.13 -1.49 -2.66
CA LYS A 298 9.74 -2.81 -2.95
C LYS A 298 9.38 -3.89 -1.92
N HIS A 299 9.09 -3.46 -0.70
CA HIS A 299 8.88 -4.31 0.46
C HIS A 299 7.40 -4.56 0.77
N VAL A 300 6.50 -4.11 -0.12
CA VAL A 300 5.07 -4.43 -0.07
C VAL A 300 4.72 -5.13 -1.37
N LEU A 301 4.35 -6.40 -1.26
CA LEU A 301 4.13 -7.28 -2.39
C LEU A 301 2.67 -7.74 -2.44
N LEU A 302 2.22 -8.06 -3.65
CA LEU A 302 0.93 -8.68 -3.94
C LEU A 302 1.14 -10.06 -4.56
N PRO A 303 0.43 -11.11 -4.10
CA PRO A 303 0.59 -12.44 -4.65
C PRO A 303 0.06 -12.53 -6.08
N THR A 304 0.82 -13.15 -6.98
CA THR A 304 0.34 -13.49 -8.33
C THR A 304 0.71 -14.94 -8.66
N PRO A 305 0.09 -15.57 -9.67
CA PRO A 305 0.48 -16.90 -10.12
C PRO A 305 1.95 -17.01 -10.54
N LEU A 306 2.58 -15.90 -10.94
CA LEU A 306 4.00 -15.84 -11.33
C LEU A 306 4.93 -15.51 -10.15
N GLY A 307 4.38 -15.40 -8.94
CA GLY A 307 5.08 -15.02 -7.72
C GLY A 307 4.65 -13.66 -7.18
N PRO A 308 5.15 -13.24 -6.00
CA PRO A 308 4.85 -11.93 -5.44
C PRO A 308 5.37 -10.78 -6.31
N VAL A 309 4.57 -9.73 -6.47
CA VAL A 309 4.91 -8.53 -7.24
C VAL A 309 4.86 -7.29 -6.37
N SER A 310 5.91 -6.46 -6.45
CA SER A 310 6.10 -5.27 -5.64
C SER A 310 5.22 -4.09 -6.07
N LEU A 311 4.81 -3.24 -5.11
CA LEU A 311 4.20 -1.94 -5.40
C LEU A 311 5.14 -0.98 -6.16
N SER A 312 6.45 -1.21 -6.13
CA SER A 312 7.45 -0.49 -6.94
C SER A 312 7.60 -1.05 -8.35
N ASP A 313 6.89 -2.12 -8.71
CA ASP A 313 7.06 -2.74 -10.03
C ASP A 313 6.68 -1.75 -11.13
N LYS A 314 7.57 -1.66 -12.11
CA LYS A 314 7.51 -0.78 -13.28
C LYS A 314 7.71 -1.56 -14.59
N SER A 315 7.61 -2.89 -14.54
CA SER A 315 7.79 -3.74 -15.71
C SER A 315 6.83 -3.33 -16.83
N GLU A 316 7.39 -3.34 -18.05
CA GLU A 316 6.67 -3.02 -19.28
C GLU A 316 6.07 -4.29 -19.90
N VAL A 317 5.25 -4.12 -20.94
CA VAL A 317 4.50 -5.21 -21.58
C VAL A 317 5.41 -6.35 -22.04
N GLU A 318 6.54 -6.05 -22.66
CA GLU A 318 7.48 -7.07 -23.13
C GLU A 318 8.15 -7.82 -21.98
N GLU A 319 8.54 -7.13 -20.91
CA GLU A 319 9.15 -7.76 -19.74
C GLU A 319 8.18 -8.73 -19.06
N VAL A 320 6.91 -8.33 -18.92
CA VAL A 320 5.88 -9.18 -18.35
C VAL A 320 5.54 -10.34 -19.29
N ALA A 321 5.45 -10.11 -20.60
CA ALA A 321 5.26 -11.17 -21.59
C ALA A 321 6.32 -12.27 -21.46
N ARG A 322 7.58 -11.89 -21.23
CA ARG A 322 8.69 -12.83 -20.98
C ARG A 322 8.54 -13.62 -19.69
N LYS A 323 7.91 -13.06 -18.66
CA LYS A 323 7.61 -13.78 -17.42
C LYS A 323 6.46 -14.78 -17.60
N ILE A 324 5.42 -14.40 -18.33
CA ILE A 324 4.23 -15.24 -18.58
C ILE A 324 4.61 -16.45 -19.46
N ILE A 325 5.36 -16.24 -20.54
CA ILE A 325 5.75 -17.28 -21.49
C ILE A 325 7.25 -17.21 -21.77
N PRO A 326 8.14 -17.75 -20.91
CA PRO A 326 9.59 -17.62 -21.06
C PRO A 326 10.14 -18.12 -22.41
N ASP A 327 9.56 -19.18 -22.97
CA ASP A 327 9.96 -19.76 -24.25
C ASP A 327 9.18 -19.18 -25.46
N GLY A 328 8.57 -18.00 -25.31
CA GLY A 328 7.79 -17.37 -26.37
C GLY A 328 8.66 -16.82 -27.50
N GLU A 329 8.13 -16.81 -28.73
CA GLU A 329 8.71 -16.11 -29.86
C GLU A 329 8.44 -14.59 -29.75
N PHE A 330 9.23 -13.90 -28.92
CA PHE A 330 8.99 -12.48 -28.63
C PHE A 330 9.24 -11.52 -29.81
N SER A 331 9.91 -11.97 -30.87
CA SER A 331 10.04 -11.21 -32.12
C SER A 331 8.71 -11.07 -32.87
N LYS A 332 7.67 -11.84 -32.48
CA LYS A 332 6.34 -11.85 -33.09
C LYS A 332 5.23 -11.38 -32.14
N ILE A 333 5.56 -10.64 -31.08
CA ILE A 333 4.53 -10.07 -30.19
C ILE A 333 3.62 -9.15 -31.01
N LYS A 334 2.32 -9.40 -30.97
CA LYS A 334 1.31 -8.50 -31.54
C LYS A 334 0.53 -7.85 -30.40
N ILE A 335 0.54 -6.53 -30.36
CA ILE A 335 -0.27 -5.73 -29.44
C ILE A 335 -1.34 -5.04 -30.29
N LYS A 336 -2.60 -5.41 -30.09
CA LYS A 336 -3.74 -4.78 -30.76
C LYS A 336 -4.62 -4.10 -29.72
N ARG A 337 -4.89 -2.80 -29.88
CA ARG A 337 -5.87 -2.11 -29.03
C ARG A 337 -7.25 -2.77 -29.21
N PHE A 338 -7.89 -3.10 -28.10
CA PHE A 338 -9.13 -3.85 -28.02
C PHE A 338 -10.05 -3.14 -27.03
N GLY A 339 -11.05 -2.38 -27.51
CA GLY A 339 -12.00 -1.68 -26.62
C GLY A 339 -12.25 -0.20 -26.97
N GLY A 340 -13.02 0.47 -26.12
CA GLY A 340 -13.49 1.85 -26.30
C GLY A 340 -12.43 2.94 -26.07
N VAL A 341 -12.82 4.20 -26.31
CA VAL A 341 -11.93 5.39 -26.36
C VAL A 341 -11.20 5.67 -25.03
N LEU A 342 -11.73 5.19 -23.90
CA LEU A 342 -11.38 5.69 -22.57
C LEU A 342 -10.50 4.74 -21.75
N ASN A 343 -10.69 3.42 -21.76
CA ASN A 343 -9.76 2.48 -21.11
C ASN A 343 -8.84 1.87 -22.16
N ASP A 344 -7.53 1.94 -21.93
CA ASP A 344 -6.53 1.39 -22.83
C ASP A 344 -6.38 -0.11 -22.57
N VAL A 345 -7.30 -0.87 -23.16
CA VAL A 345 -7.30 -2.32 -23.16
C VAL A 345 -6.63 -2.81 -24.45
N PHE A 346 -5.69 -3.74 -24.30
CA PHE A 346 -4.89 -4.29 -25.38
C PHE A 346 -4.99 -5.81 -25.37
N LEU A 347 -5.17 -6.39 -26.55
CA LEU A 347 -4.98 -7.80 -26.80
C LEU A 347 -3.50 -8.04 -27.13
N LEU A 348 -2.83 -8.75 -26.23
CA LEU A 348 -1.46 -9.21 -26.41
C LEU A 348 -1.50 -10.64 -26.95
N THR A 349 -0.85 -10.87 -28.10
CA THR A 349 -0.70 -12.21 -28.68
C THR A 349 0.78 -12.58 -28.72
N ILE A 350 1.11 -13.75 -28.15
CA ILE A 350 2.46 -14.32 -28.09
C ILE A 350 2.43 -15.68 -28.77
N THR A 351 3.35 -15.94 -29.71
CA THR A 351 3.47 -17.26 -30.32
C THR A 351 4.41 -18.13 -29.49
N LYS A 352 4.00 -19.36 -29.15
CA LYS A 352 4.87 -20.38 -28.55
C LYS A 352 4.71 -21.68 -29.33
N ASN A 353 5.82 -22.25 -29.81
CA ASN A 353 5.82 -23.50 -30.56
C ASN A 353 4.84 -23.51 -31.75
N GLY A 354 4.67 -22.38 -32.43
CA GLY A 354 3.71 -22.22 -33.53
C GLY A 354 2.26 -21.94 -33.14
N GLU A 355 1.89 -21.97 -31.84
CA GLU A 355 0.54 -21.65 -31.37
C GLU A 355 0.45 -20.22 -30.82
N GLU A 356 -0.64 -19.51 -31.13
CA GLU A 356 -0.91 -18.17 -30.61
C GLU A 356 -1.60 -18.23 -29.23
N GLN A 357 -0.95 -17.66 -28.22
CA GLN A 357 -1.48 -17.47 -26.88
C GLN A 357 -1.93 -16.01 -26.71
N LYS A 358 -3.13 -15.78 -26.16
CA LYS A 358 -3.75 -14.46 -26.05
C LYS A 358 -3.91 -14.03 -24.59
N PHE A 359 -3.65 -12.76 -24.33
CA PHE A 359 -3.76 -12.12 -23.02
C PHE A 359 -4.43 -10.76 -23.16
N VAL A 360 -5.11 -10.33 -22.11
CA VAL A 360 -5.66 -8.98 -22.00
C VAL A 360 -4.71 -8.14 -21.14
N VAL A 361 -4.35 -6.96 -21.61
CA VAL A 361 -3.59 -5.98 -20.84
C VAL A 361 -4.44 -4.74 -20.69
N LYS A 362 -4.74 -4.32 -19.46
CA LYS A 362 -5.48 -3.07 -19.20
C LYS A 362 -4.55 -2.03 -18.58
N GLN A 363 -4.63 -0.80 -19.06
CA GLN A 363 -3.93 0.35 -18.49
C GLN A 363 -4.88 1.36 -17.86
N TYR A 364 -4.61 1.75 -16.62
CA TYR A 364 -5.47 2.64 -15.83
C TYR A 364 -4.87 4.06 -15.72
N LEU A 365 -5.09 4.87 -16.76
CA LEU A 365 -4.62 6.27 -16.83
C LEU A 365 -5.61 7.24 -16.17
N ASP A 366 -5.12 8.34 -15.59
CA ASP A 366 -6.02 9.34 -14.98
C ASP A 366 -6.83 10.15 -16.01
N TRP A 367 -6.43 10.18 -17.29
CA TRP A 367 -7.20 10.87 -18.34
C TRP A 367 -8.49 10.13 -18.71
N SER A 368 -8.51 8.81 -18.53
CA SER A 368 -9.72 7.99 -18.65
C SER A 368 -10.77 8.30 -17.57
N ASN A 369 -10.39 9.03 -16.52
CA ASN A 369 -11.28 9.47 -15.45
C ASN A 369 -12.38 10.42 -15.94
N LEU A 370 -12.25 11.02 -17.13
CA LEU A 370 -13.33 11.81 -17.74
C LEU A 370 -14.59 11.00 -18.01
N LYS A 371 -14.55 9.65 -18.06
CA LYS A 371 -15.77 8.83 -18.14
C LYS A 371 -16.46 8.69 -16.78
N TRP A 372 -15.68 8.51 -15.73
CA TRP A 372 -16.17 8.26 -14.38
C TRP A 372 -16.53 9.53 -13.62
N LEU A 373 -15.89 10.66 -13.94
CA LEU A 373 -16.17 11.94 -13.29
C LEU A 373 -17.60 12.45 -13.56
N PRO A 374 -18.10 12.51 -14.82
CA PRO A 374 -19.48 12.86 -15.11
C PRO A 374 -20.46 11.88 -14.47
N LEU A 375 -20.18 10.57 -14.52
CA LEU A 375 -21.02 9.56 -13.88
C LEU A 375 -21.07 9.72 -12.35
N THR A 376 -19.95 10.09 -11.71
CA THR A 376 -19.90 10.39 -10.27
C THR A 376 -20.75 11.61 -9.91
N ILE A 377 -20.70 12.67 -10.72
CA ILE A 377 -21.53 13.87 -10.53
C ILE A 377 -23.01 13.51 -10.73
N TRP A 378 -23.32 12.76 -11.79
CA TRP A 378 -24.67 12.39 -12.17
C TRP A 378 -25.33 11.44 -11.16
N SER A 379 -24.55 10.52 -10.60
CA SER A 379 -24.98 9.56 -9.57
C SER A 379 -24.80 10.09 -8.14
N PHE A 380 -24.53 11.39 -7.96
CA PHE A 380 -24.28 11.98 -6.65
C PHE A 380 -25.43 11.71 -5.67
N GLY A 381 -25.06 11.28 -4.46
CA GLY A 381 -26.00 10.84 -3.42
C GLY A 381 -26.57 9.43 -3.64
N THR A 382 -26.25 8.76 -4.74
CA THR A 382 -26.71 7.40 -5.08
C THR A 382 -25.63 6.34 -4.91
N THR A 383 -24.50 6.50 -5.60
CA THR A 383 -23.31 5.64 -5.51
C THR A 383 -22.05 6.48 -5.68
N SER A 384 -20.87 5.90 -5.42
CA SER A 384 -19.57 6.56 -5.60
C SER A 384 -18.67 5.70 -6.47
N PHE A 385 -18.16 6.26 -7.56
CA PHE A 385 -17.19 5.58 -8.43
C PHE A 385 -15.75 5.92 -8.04
N ALA A 386 -14.85 4.95 -8.21
CA ALA A 386 -13.42 5.20 -8.18
C ALA A 386 -13.04 6.00 -9.42
N VAL A 387 -12.56 7.21 -9.19
CA VAL A 387 -12.10 8.10 -10.26
C VAL A 387 -10.63 7.81 -10.58
N LEU A 388 -9.74 7.80 -9.59
CA LEU A 388 -8.28 7.66 -9.79
C LEU A 388 -7.90 6.30 -10.40
N GLY A 389 -6.98 6.31 -11.37
CA GLY A 389 -6.51 5.09 -12.04
C GLY A 389 -5.86 4.08 -11.10
N GLN A 390 -5.12 4.55 -10.09
CA GLN A 390 -4.53 3.69 -9.05
C GLN A 390 -5.60 2.93 -8.26
N SER A 391 -6.70 3.59 -7.88
CA SER A 391 -7.79 2.95 -7.13
C SER A 391 -8.54 1.93 -7.99
N ARG A 392 -8.71 2.21 -9.28
CA ARG A 392 -9.36 1.30 -10.23
C ARG A 392 -8.52 0.04 -10.48
N LEU A 393 -7.22 0.19 -10.70
CA LEU A 393 -6.28 -0.92 -10.79
C LEU A 393 -6.28 -1.79 -9.53
N GLU A 394 -6.25 -1.15 -8.36
CA GLU A 394 -6.27 -1.85 -7.08
C GLU A 394 -7.54 -2.69 -6.92
N LYS A 395 -8.71 -2.11 -7.19
CA LYS A 395 -10.00 -2.81 -7.10
C LYS A 395 -10.07 -3.97 -8.08
N GLU A 396 -9.66 -3.77 -9.33
CA GLU A 396 -9.59 -4.84 -10.33
C GLU A 396 -8.78 -6.01 -9.76
N TYR A 397 -7.55 -5.74 -9.31
CA TYR A 397 -6.68 -6.79 -8.79
C TYR A 397 -7.27 -7.50 -7.56
N ALA A 398 -7.64 -6.74 -6.54
CA ALA A 398 -7.98 -7.28 -5.23
C ALA A 398 -9.32 -8.02 -5.24
N ILE A 399 -10.33 -7.45 -5.92
CA ILE A 399 -11.66 -8.06 -5.96
C ILE A 399 -11.68 -9.25 -6.91
N ASN A 400 -11.01 -9.18 -8.07
CA ASN A 400 -10.86 -10.33 -8.97
C ASN A 400 -10.19 -11.50 -8.23
N THR A 401 -9.02 -11.26 -7.63
CA THR A 401 -8.27 -12.31 -6.90
C THR A 401 -9.11 -12.91 -5.77
N TYR A 402 -9.83 -12.07 -5.03
CA TYR A 402 -10.74 -12.54 -3.97
C TYR A 402 -11.89 -13.39 -4.52
N LEU A 403 -12.61 -12.94 -5.55
CA LEU A 403 -13.71 -13.70 -6.16
C LEU A 403 -13.20 -15.02 -6.75
N ARG A 404 -12.06 -15.00 -7.45
CA ARG A 404 -11.41 -16.21 -7.98
C ARG A 404 -11.10 -17.22 -6.88
N SER A 405 -10.58 -16.76 -5.73
CA SER A 405 -10.33 -17.62 -4.56
C SER A 405 -11.59 -18.25 -3.97
N LYS A 406 -12.78 -17.71 -4.29
CA LYS A 406 -14.10 -18.22 -3.92
C LYS A 406 -14.76 -19.05 -5.02
N GLY A 407 -14.03 -19.35 -6.11
CA GLY A 407 -14.52 -20.17 -7.21
C GLY A 407 -15.33 -19.41 -8.25
N PHE A 408 -15.35 -18.07 -8.21
CA PHE A 408 -16.04 -17.31 -9.23
C PHE A 408 -15.31 -17.39 -10.58
N PRO A 409 -16.07 -17.44 -11.68
CA PRO A 409 -15.53 -17.33 -13.02
C PRO A 409 -15.15 -15.87 -13.31
N VAL A 410 -13.87 -15.55 -13.12
CA VAL A 410 -13.24 -14.27 -13.44
C VAL A 410 -11.90 -14.51 -14.16
N PRO A 411 -11.40 -13.55 -14.97
CA PRO A 411 -10.10 -13.68 -15.63
C PRO A 411 -8.98 -13.91 -14.62
N THR A 412 -8.10 -14.88 -14.88
CA THR A 412 -6.88 -15.05 -14.08
C THR A 412 -5.97 -13.84 -14.29
N ILE A 413 -5.62 -13.12 -13.21
CA ILE A 413 -4.59 -12.09 -13.26
C ILE A 413 -3.21 -12.75 -13.14
N PHE A 414 -2.38 -12.60 -14.16
CA PHE A 414 -1.02 -13.13 -14.18
C PHE A 414 0.00 -12.18 -13.55
N HIS A 415 -0.17 -10.87 -13.75
CA HIS A 415 0.80 -9.87 -13.32
C HIS A 415 0.17 -8.48 -13.14
N ILE A 416 0.77 -7.67 -12.28
CA ILE A 416 0.39 -6.27 -12.05
C ILE A 416 1.65 -5.38 -12.07
N SER A 417 1.66 -4.32 -12.86
CA SER A 417 2.74 -3.32 -12.86
C SER A 417 2.20 -2.03 -12.25
N HIS A 418 2.45 -1.83 -10.96
CA HIS A 418 1.85 -0.73 -10.19
C HIS A 418 2.25 0.65 -10.68
N GLN A 419 3.54 0.87 -10.96
CA GLN A 419 4.05 2.18 -11.38
C GLN A 419 3.58 2.54 -12.80
N LYS A 420 3.39 1.53 -13.68
CA LYS A 420 2.86 1.72 -15.04
C LYS A 420 1.33 1.65 -15.09
N ARG A 421 0.70 1.24 -13.99
CA ARG A 421 -0.73 0.98 -13.83
C ARG A 421 -1.29 0.00 -14.86
N LEU A 422 -0.59 -1.11 -15.05
CA LEU A 422 -0.97 -2.18 -15.96
C LEU A 422 -1.41 -3.42 -15.19
N ILE A 423 -2.40 -4.13 -15.71
CA ILE A 423 -2.77 -5.47 -15.26
C ILE A 423 -2.79 -6.42 -16.46
N PHE A 424 -2.32 -7.64 -16.25
CA PHE A 424 -2.23 -8.69 -17.28
C PHE A 424 -3.15 -9.83 -16.88
N GLU A 425 -4.14 -10.10 -17.73
CA GLU A 425 -5.24 -11.00 -17.47
C GLU A 425 -5.36 -12.07 -18.56
N GLU A 426 -5.98 -13.18 -18.20
CA GLU A 426 -6.45 -14.22 -19.10
C GLU A 426 -7.40 -13.65 -20.17
N PHE A 427 -7.13 -13.98 -21.43
CA PHE A 427 -8.11 -13.78 -22.49
C PHE A 427 -9.16 -14.89 -22.43
N ILE A 428 -10.42 -14.52 -22.22
CA ILE A 428 -11.54 -15.45 -22.19
C ILE A 428 -12.35 -15.30 -23.48
N GLU A 429 -12.52 -16.40 -24.22
CA GLU A 429 -13.37 -16.43 -25.41
C GLU A 429 -14.86 -16.54 -25.02
N GLY A 430 -15.67 -15.61 -25.52
CA GLY A 430 -17.10 -15.57 -25.25
C GLY A 430 -17.81 -14.44 -25.98
N LYS A 431 -19.09 -14.25 -25.66
CA LYS A 431 -19.92 -13.14 -26.16
C LYS A 431 -20.48 -12.35 -24.98
N GLU A 432 -20.56 -11.03 -25.11
CA GLU A 432 -21.19 -10.19 -24.09
C GLU A 432 -22.68 -10.54 -23.93
N LEU A 433 -23.17 -10.51 -22.69
CA LEU A 433 -24.57 -10.78 -22.36
C LEU A 433 -25.54 -9.82 -23.05
N VAL A 434 -25.07 -8.63 -23.44
CA VAL A 434 -25.81 -7.62 -24.19
C VAL A 434 -26.52 -8.22 -25.42
N GLU A 435 -25.87 -9.15 -26.13
CA GLU A 435 -26.46 -9.75 -27.33
C GLU A 435 -27.67 -10.64 -26.99
N ASN A 436 -27.66 -11.31 -25.83
CA ASN A 436 -28.81 -12.06 -25.32
C ASN A 436 -29.93 -11.11 -24.89
N ILE A 437 -29.58 -10.02 -24.21
CA ILE A 437 -30.55 -9.00 -23.78
C ILE A 437 -31.26 -8.35 -24.98
N LYS A 438 -30.51 -7.96 -26.02
CA LYS A 438 -31.07 -7.42 -27.26
C LYS A 438 -32.04 -8.40 -27.93
N ARG A 439 -31.74 -9.71 -27.94
CA ARG A 439 -32.68 -10.72 -28.45
C ARG A 439 -33.97 -10.80 -27.65
N ILE A 440 -33.90 -10.72 -26.33
CA ILE A 440 -35.10 -10.68 -25.46
C ILE A 440 -35.92 -9.43 -25.75
N LEU A 441 -35.29 -8.25 -25.80
CA LEU A 441 -35.98 -6.99 -26.07
C LEU A 441 -36.60 -6.93 -27.47
N ALA A 442 -35.99 -7.58 -28.46
CA ALA A 442 -36.52 -7.72 -29.80
C ALA A 442 -37.55 -8.86 -29.97
N SER A 443 -37.88 -9.60 -28.90
CA SER A 443 -38.78 -10.77 -28.93
C SER A 443 -38.31 -11.91 -29.85
N TYR A 444 -36.99 -12.02 -30.07
CA TYR A 444 -36.33 -13.10 -30.80
C TYR A 444 -35.51 -14.00 -29.87
N ASN A 445 -35.88 -14.06 -28.59
CA ASN A 445 -35.15 -14.81 -27.59
C ASN A 445 -35.41 -16.31 -27.65
N THR A 446 -34.44 -17.03 -27.12
CA THR A 446 -34.53 -18.44 -26.81
C THR A 446 -34.75 -18.63 -25.30
N PRO A 447 -35.24 -19.80 -24.83
CA PRO A 447 -35.26 -20.12 -23.41
C PRO A 447 -33.87 -20.00 -22.74
N LYS A 448 -32.81 -20.25 -23.51
CA LYS A 448 -31.42 -20.11 -23.06
C LYS A 448 -31.07 -18.65 -22.74
N ASP A 449 -31.58 -17.68 -23.49
CA ASP A 449 -31.31 -16.25 -23.24
C ASP A 449 -31.91 -15.83 -21.90
N ILE A 450 -33.12 -16.26 -21.59
CA ILE A 450 -33.79 -15.98 -20.32
C ILE A 450 -33.07 -16.69 -19.17
N ALA A 451 -32.67 -17.95 -19.36
CA ALA A 451 -31.91 -18.70 -18.35
C ALA A 451 -30.57 -18.03 -18.00
N LEU A 452 -29.90 -17.41 -18.98
CA LEU A 452 -28.66 -16.66 -18.74
C LEU A 452 -28.90 -15.40 -17.89
N VAL A 453 -30.00 -14.68 -18.10
CA VAL A 453 -30.37 -13.52 -17.25
C VAL A 453 -30.64 -13.97 -15.82
N LYS A 454 -31.36 -15.09 -15.64
CA LYS A 454 -31.60 -15.68 -14.33
C LYS A 454 -30.29 -16.09 -13.65
N GLU A 455 -29.38 -16.72 -14.39
CA GLU A 455 -28.06 -17.10 -13.88
C GLU A 455 -27.20 -15.90 -13.47
N VAL A 456 -27.27 -14.79 -14.21
CA VAL A 456 -26.56 -13.55 -13.83
C VAL A 456 -27.09 -13.02 -12.50
N GLY A 457 -28.43 -12.99 -12.31
CA GLY A 457 -29.04 -12.64 -11.03
C GLY A 457 -28.52 -13.52 -9.89
N ARG A 458 -28.44 -14.85 -10.11
CA ARG A 458 -27.89 -15.81 -9.16
C ARG A 458 -26.43 -15.49 -8.80
N LYS A 459 -25.58 -15.29 -9.80
CA LYS A 459 -24.14 -15.00 -9.60
C LYS A 459 -23.91 -13.69 -8.84
N ILE A 460 -24.70 -12.66 -9.10
CA ILE A 460 -24.60 -11.39 -8.36
C ILE A 460 -25.01 -11.57 -6.90
N ALA A 461 -26.08 -12.32 -6.62
CA ALA A 461 -26.47 -12.65 -5.24
C ALA A 461 -25.39 -13.46 -4.51
N GLU A 462 -24.77 -14.42 -5.18
CA GLU A 462 -23.63 -15.16 -4.62
C GLU A 462 -22.46 -14.21 -4.29
N ALA A 463 -22.11 -13.25 -5.17
CA ALA A 463 -21.06 -12.26 -4.89
C ALA A 463 -21.42 -11.35 -3.69
N HIS A 464 -22.69 -10.93 -3.61
CA HIS A 464 -23.21 -10.15 -2.48
C HIS A 464 -23.16 -10.91 -1.15
N SER A 465 -23.33 -12.23 -1.17
CA SER A 465 -23.21 -13.09 0.01
C SER A 465 -21.78 -13.09 0.57
N LEU A 466 -20.78 -12.87 -0.29
CA LEU A 466 -19.37 -12.71 0.08
C LEU A 466 -19.02 -11.30 0.55
N GLY A 467 -20.01 -10.39 0.59
CA GLY A 467 -19.83 -8.99 0.91
C GLY A 467 -19.23 -8.17 -0.24
N VAL A 468 -19.28 -8.66 -1.49
CA VAL A 468 -18.77 -7.93 -2.66
C VAL A 468 -19.93 -7.27 -3.40
N THR A 469 -19.70 -6.04 -3.87
CA THR A 469 -20.54 -5.37 -4.88
C THR A 469 -19.70 -5.08 -6.10
N LEU A 470 -20.27 -5.25 -7.28
CA LEU A 470 -19.59 -5.10 -8.57
C LEU A 470 -19.41 -3.62 -8.95
N GLY A 471 -20.36 -2.75 -8.60
CA GLY A 471 -20.27 -1.30 -8.78
C GLY A 471 -20.47 -0.81 -10.22
N ASP A 472 -19.97 -1.53 -11.23
CA ASP A 472 -20.27 -1.33 -12.66
C ASP A 472 -20.98 -2.59 -13.19
N CYS A 473 -22.21 -2.80 -12.73
CA CYS A 473 -22.97 -4.04 -12.93
C CYS A 473 -23.75 -4.05 -14.26
N LYS A 474 -23.22 -3.42 -15.30
CA LYS A 474 -23.87 -3.36 -16.62
C LYS A 474 -23.79 -4.70 -17.35
N PRO A 475 -24.76 -5.03 -18.22
CA PRO A 475 -24.71 -6.24 -19.02
C PRO A 475 -23.44 -6.43 -19.87
N GLU A 476 -22.78 -5.34 -20.28
CA GLU A 476 -21.50 -5.34 -21.02
C GLU A 476 -20.37 -6.04 -20.24
N ASN A 477 -20.42 -5.99 -18.91
CA ASN A 477 -19.39 -6.55 -18.03
C ASN A 477 -19.63 -8.04 -17.68
N PHE A 478 -20.57 -8.69 -18.36
CA PHE A 478 -20.84 -10.12 -18.23
C PHE A 478 -20.56 -10.84 -19.55
N LEU A 479 -19.59 -11.75 -19.53
CA LEU A 479 -19.22 -12.55 -20.69
C LEU A 479 -19.86 -13.94 -20.60
N VAL A 480 -20.64 -14.30 -21.60
CA VAL A 480 -21.24 -15.62 -21.75
C VAL A 480 -20.29 -16.51 -22.53
N THR A 481 -19.77 -17.54 -21.85
CA THR A 481 -18.98 -18.60 -22.47
C THR A 481 -19.88 -19.83 -22.74
N LYS A 482 -19.31 -20.94 -23.23
CA LYS A 482 -20.07 -22.18 -23.41
C LYS A 482 -20.60 -22.73 -22.08
N ASP A 483 -19.85 -22.56 -21.00
CA ASP A 483 -20.07 -23.28 -19.74
C ASP A 483 -20.51 -22.37 -18.57
N LYS A 484 -20.23 -21.06 -18.65
CA LYS A 484 -20.38 -20.14 -17.51
C LYS A 484 -20.55 -18.69 -17.92
N VAL A 485 -21.15 -17.90 -17.02
CA VAL A 485 -21.16 -16.43 -17.05
C VAL A 485 -19.93 -15.96 -16.30
N VAL A 486 -19.10 -15.13 -16.93
CA VAL A 486 -17.84 -14.62 -16.37
C VAL A 486 -18.01 -13.13 -16.06
N PHE A 487 -17.55 -12.68 -14.88
CA PHE A 487 -17.51 -11.26 -14.57
C PHE A 487 -16.25 -10.62 -15.16
N LEU A 488 -16.43 -9.49 -15.83
CA LEU A 488 -15.37 -8.65 -16.35
C LEU A 488 -15.41 -7.28 -15.66
N ASP A 489 -14.32 -6.52 -15.82
CA ASP A 489 -14.17 -5.12 -15.38
C ASP A 489 -14.63 -4.87 -13.93
N LEU A 490 -13.80 -5.31 -12.98
CA LEU A 490 -14.03 -5.15 -11.54
C LEU A 490 -13.42 -3.84 -11.01
N GLU A 491 -13.10 -2.89 -11.90
CA GLU A 491 -12.44 -1.62 -11.55
C GLU A 491 -13.27 -0.73 -10.61
N GLN A 492 -14.59 -0.99 -10.52
CA GLN A 492 -15.52 -0.30 -9.62
C GLN A 492 -15.94 -1.15 -8.41
N ALA A 493 -15.60 -2.43 -8.41
CA ALA A 493 -16.03 -3.36 -7.39
C ALA A 493 -15.42 -3.03 -6.02
N THR A 494 -16.16 -3.33 -4.95
CA THR A 494 -15.73 -3.05 -3.56
C THR A 494 -16.29 -4.08 -2.60
N ARG A 495 -15.63 -4.23 -1.44
CA ARG A 495 -16.21 -4.92 -0.29
C ARG A 495 -17.14 -3.97 0.46
N ASP A 496 -18.30 -4.49 0.87
CA ASP A 496 -19.32 -3.82 1.67
C ASP A 496 -19.94 -2.57 0.98
N GLY A 497 -20.05 -2.58 -0.35
CA GLY A 497 -20.66 -1.50 -1.12
C GLY A 497 -22.19 -1.54 -1.22
N ASN A 498 -22.75 -0.77 -2.16
CA ASN A 498 -24.20 -0.61 -2.33
C ASN A 498 -24.81 -1.75 -3.19
N GLN A 499 -25.24 -2.84 -2.55
CA GLN A 499 -25.81 -3.99 -3.26
C GLN A 499 -27.10 -3.69 -4.06
N ALA A 500 -27.88 -2.70 -3.64
CA ALA A 500 -29.07 -2.29 -4.38
C ALA A 500 -28.71 -1.52 -5.67
N TRP A 501 -27.53 -0.89 -5.71
CA TRP A 501 -27.00 -0.25 -6.91
C TRP A 501 -26.74 -1.29 -8.01
N ASP A 502 -26.11 -2.43 -7.70
CA ASP A 502 -25.81 -3.45 -8.71
C ASP A 502 -27.07 -3.98 -9.39
N ILE A 503 -28.14 -4.23 -8.60
CA ILE A 503 -29.45 -4.63 -9.12
C ILE A 503 -30.04 -3.55 -10.03
N ALA A 504 -30.05 -2.30 -9.55
CA ALA A 504 -30.60 -1.18 -10.28
C ALA A 504 -29.84 -0.94 -11.60
N GLU A 505 -28.51 -0.90 -11.54
CA GLU A 505 -27.67 -0.67 -12.70
C GLU A 505 -27.84 -1.77 -13.73
N PHE A 506 -27.79 -3.04 -13.34
CA PHE A 506 -28.03 -4.13 -14.28
C PHE A 506 -29.37 -4.00 -14.99
N LEU A 507 -30.46 -3.83 -14.23
CA LEU A 507 -31.82 -3.83 -14.77
C LEU A 507 -32.11 -2.59 -15.62
N TYR A 508 -31.81 -1.40 -15.10
CA TYR A 508 -32.10 -0.16 -15.82
C TYR A 508 -31.20 0.01 -17.03
N TYR A 509 -29.92 -0.40 -16.95
CA TYR A 509 -29.03 -0.37 -18.11
C TYR A 509 -29.39 -1.44 -19.15
N ALA A 510 -29.89 -2.62 -18.74
CA ALA A 510 -30.48 -3.58 -19.69
C ALA A 510 -31.66 -2.95 -20.46
N GLY A 511 -32.48 -2.14 -19.78
CA GLY A 511 -33.58 -1.38 -20.39
C GLY A 511 -33.14 -0.33 -21.41
N HIS A 512 -31.89 0.16 -21.35
CA HIS A 512 -31.36 1.14 -22.31
C HIS A 512 -31.37 0.61 -23.76
N TYR A 513 -31.21 -0.70 -23.94
CA TYR A 513 -31.23 -1.32 -25.26
C TYR A 513 -32.64 -1.54 -25.82
N SER A 514 -33.69 -1.10 -25.12
CA SER A 514 -35.08 -1.26 -25.57
C SER A 514 -35.36 -0.32 -26.75
N PRO A 515 -35.91 -0.80 -27.88
CA PRO A 515 -36.30 0.07 -28.98
C PRO A 515 -37.29 1.15 -28.51
N PRO A 516 -37.25 2.39 -29.04
CA PRO A 516 -38.08 3.50 -28.54
C PRO A 516 -39.59 3.24 -28.49
N ILE A 517 -40.11 2.35 -29.34
CA ILE A 517 -41.54 2.03 -29.51
C ILE A 517 -41.86 0.58 -29.02
N SER A 518 -40.93 -0.08 -28.34
CA SER A 518 -41.13 -1.46 -27.87
C SER A 518 -42.05 -1.54 -26.65
N SER A 519 -42.82 -2.64 -26.55
CA SER A 519 -43.63 -2.94 -25.37
C SER A 519 -42.72 -3.19 -24.16
N ALA A 520 -43.08 -2.65 -23.00
CA ALA A 520 -42.30 -2.85 -21.78
C ALA A 520 -42.30 -4.31 -21.26
N ASN A 521 -43.11 -5.19 -21.85
CA ASN A 521 -43.22 -6.61 -21.48
C ASN A 521 -41.86 -7.33 -21.54
N ALA A 522 -41.05 -7.07 -22.57
CA ALA A 522 -39.75 -7.73 -22.72
C ALA A 522 -38.75 -7.30 -21.63
N ALA A 523 -38.77 -6.03 -21.24
CA ALA A 523 -38.00 -5.54 -20.09
C ALA A 523 -38.52 -6.15 -18.78
N GLY A 524 -39.83 -6.40 -18.68
CA GLY A 524 -40.43 -7.14 -17.57
C GLY A 524 -39.91 -8.56 -17.45
N ILE A 525 -39.81 -9.30 -18.57
CA ILE A 525 -39.24 -10.66 -18.60
C ILE A 525 -37.81 -10.67 -18.06
N ILE A 526 -36.98 -9.69 -18.46
CA ILE A 526 -35.61 -9.55 -17.95
C ILE A 526 -35.61 -9.33 -16.44
N ALA A 527 -36.43 -8.38 -15.95
CA ALA A 527 -36.50 -8.03 -14.54
C ALA A 527 -36.97 -9.19 -13.67
N GLU A 528 -38.05 -9.86 -14.06
CA GLU A 528 -38.60 -11.00 -13.32
C GLU A 528 -37.58 -12.13 -13.20
N ASN A 529 -36.97 -12.54 -14.32
CA ASN A 529 -36.02 -13.67 -14.31
C ASN A 529 -34.72 -13.33 -13.57
N PHE A 530 -34.20 -12.11 -13.72
CA PHE A 530 -33.04 -11.66 -12.96
C PHE A 530 -33.32 -11.69 -11.45
N ILE A 531 -34.43 -11.09 -11.02
CA ILE A 531 -34.78 -11.00 -9.60
C ILE A 531 -35.08 -12.38 -9.03
N GLU A 532 -35.77 -13.24 -9.78
CA GLU A 532 -36.00 -14.63 -9.39
C GLU A 532 -34.69 -15.35 -9.13
N GLY A 533 -33.74 -15.30 -10.06
CA GLY A 533 -32.42 -15.91 -9.88
C GLY A 533 -31.63 -15.31 -8.71
N TYR A 534 -31.70 -13.99 -8.54
CA TYR A 534 -31.07 -13.30 -7.42
C TYR A 534 -31.63 -13.75 -6.07
N LEU A 535 -32.96 -13.83 -5.94
CA LEU A 535 -33.62 -14.26 -4.70
C LEU A 535 -33.41 -15.75 -4.42
N GLU A 536 -33.45 -16.61 -5.45
CA GLU A 536 -33.17 -18.05 -5.32
C GLU A 536 -31.78 -18.33 -4.75
N ALA A 537 -30.77 -17.50 -5.09
CA ALA A 537 -29.42 -17.63 -4.55
C ALA A 537 -29.22 -17.03 -3.15
N GLY A 538 -30.31 -16.62 -2.48
CA GLY A 538 -30.25 -16.00 -1.15
C GLY A 538 -30.00 -14.50 -1.18
N GLY A 539 -30.19 -13.84 -2.33
CA GLY A 539 -30.18 -12.39 -2.43
C GLY A 539 -31.26 -11.75 -1.54
N ARG A 540 -30.96 -10.57 -0.99
CA ARG A 540 -31.87 -9.91 -0.04
C ARG A 540 -33.01 -9.20 -0.76
N LYS A 541 -34.26 -9.54 -0.43
CA LYS A 541 -35.46 -8.82 -0.87
C LYS A 541 -35.39 -7.31 -0.63
N SER A 542 -34.79 -6.88 0.49
CA SER A 542 -34.60 -5.46 0.81
C SER A 542 -33.78 -4.71 -0.23
N ASN A 543 -32.79 -5.36 -0.85
CA ASN A 543 -31.98 -4.74 -1.90
C ASN A 543 -32.79 -4.58 -3.19
N VAL A 544 -33.57 -5.60 -3.55
CA VAL A 544 -34.49 -5.56 -4.71
C VAL A 544 -35.51 -4.42 -4.54
N LYS A 545 -36.13 -4.32 -3.36
CA LYS A 545 -37.06 -3.23 -3.04
C LYS A 545 -36.41 -1.85 -3.12
N GLN A 546 -35.18 -1.71 -2.61
CA GLN A 546 -34.44 -0.45 -2.68
C GLN A 546 -34.10 -0.04 -4.11
N ALA A 547 -33.79 -1.00 -5.00
CA ALA A 547 -33.50 -0.74 -6.41
C ALA A 547 -34.68 -0.09 -7.15
N ALA A 548 -35.92 -0.27 -6.68
CA ALA A 548 -37.11 0.40 -7.22
C ALA A 548 -37.17 1.91 -6.93
N SER A 549 -36.39 2.41 -5.95
CA SER A 549 -36.56 3.77 -5.44
C SER A 549 -36.15 4.86 -6.44
N ALA A 550 -36.76 6.04 -6.31
CA ALA A 550 -36.46 7.23 -7.11
C ALA A 550 -34.97 7.63 -7.10
N LYS A 551 -34.26 7.27 -6.03
CA LYS A 551 -32.82 7.46 -5.86
C LYS A 551 -32.02 6.80 -7.00
N TYR A 552 -32.44 5.63 -7.46
CA TYR A 552 -31.76 4.88 -8.51
C TYR A 552 -32.35 5.16 -9.89
N THR A 553 -33.67 5.17 -10.04
CA THR A 553 -34.34 5.38 -11.35
C THR A 553 -33.96 6.72 -11.99
N LYS A 554 -33.79 7.80 -11.19
CA LYS A 554 -33.37 9.12 -11.68
C LYS A 554 -32.04 9.10 -12.45
N VAL A 555 -31.14 8.16 -12.12
CA VAL A 555 -29.81 8.08 -12.74
C VAL A 555 -29.94 7.62 -14.20
N PHE A 556 -30.96 6.82 -14.50
CA PHE A 556 -31.16 6.19 -15.82
C PHE A 556 -32.24 6.88 -16.67
N SER A 557 -32.92 7.91 -16.15
CA SER A 557 -34.01 8.61 -16.85
C SER A 557 -33.60 9.32 -18.14
N VAL A 558 -32.30 9.55 -18.35
CA VAL A 558 -31.76 10.14 -19.58
C VAL A 558 -31.56 9.10 -20.69
N PHE A 559 -31.32 7.84 -20.32
CA PHE A 559 -30.91 6.79 -21.24
C PHE A 559 -31.98 5.73 -21.46
N THR A 560 -32.90 5.55 -20.51
CA THR A 560 -33.90 4.48 -20.52
C THR A 560 -35.31 5.05 -20.65
N PRO A 561 -36.15 4.54 -21.57
CA PRO A 561 -37.51 5.04 -21.75
C PRO A 561 -38.35 5.00 -20.45
N PRO A 562 -39.17 6.02 -20.14
CA PRO A 562 -39.93 6.10 -18.89
C PRO A 562 -40.82 4.89 -18.62
N GLN A 563 -41.46 4.34 -19.66
CA GLN A 563 -42.32 3.16 -19.54
C GLN A 563 -41.54 1.89 -19.14
N VAL A 564 -40.28 1.78 -19.58
CA VAL A 564 -39.38 0.68 -19.21
C VAL A 564 -38.92 0.84 -17.76
N LEU A 565 -38.50 2.05 -17.38
CA LEU A 565 -38.13 2.37 -15.99
C LEU A 565 -39.26 2.07 -15.01
N PHE A 566 -40.49 2.50 -15.35
CA PHE A 566 -41.66 2.26 -14.51
C PHE A 566 -41.97 0.77 -14.36
N THR A 567 -41.88 0.01 -15.45
CA THR A 567 -42.13 -1.44 -15.44
C THR A 567 -41.11 -2.16 -14.56
N ILE A 568 -39.82 -1.88 -14.74
CA ILE A 568 -38.75 -2.48 -13.93
C ILE A 568 -38.91 -2.09 -12.45
N SER A 569 -39.13 -0.81 -12.15
CA SER A 569 -39.32 -0.33 -10.76
C SER A 569 -40.52 -1.00 -10.10
N SER A 570 -41.64 -1.16 -10.81
CA SER A 570 -42.85 -1.83 -10.31
C SER A 570 -42.60 -3.30 -10.00
N ILE A 571 -41.85 -4.02 -10.86
CA ILE A 571 -41.47 -5.42 -10.63
C ILE A 571 -40.54 -5.54 -9.43
N CYS A 572 -39.52 -4.68 -9.32
CA CYS A 572 -38.64 -4.61 -8.15
C CYS A 572 -39.43 -4.38 -6.85
N GLN A 573 -40.43 -3.51 -6.88
CA GLN A 573 -41.29 -3.23 -5.71
C GLN A 573 -42.17 -4.43 -5.35
N LYS A 574 -42.76 -5.10 -6.35
CA LYS A 574 -43.59 -6.29 -6.17
C LYS A 574 -42.79 -7.47 -5.61
N MET A 575 -41.65 -7.78 -6.20
CA MET A 575 -40.83 -8.96 -5.84
C MET A 575 -39.92 -8.72 -4.62
N GLY A 576 -39.63 -7.46 -4.29
CA GLY A 576 -38.88 -7.07 -3.10
C GLY A 576 -39.71 -6.95 -1.81
N THR A 577 -41.02 -7.16 -1.90
CA THR A 577 -41.93 -7.27 -0.75
C THR A 577 -41.96 -8.71 -0.25
#